data_AF-A0A9W7TG42-F1
#
_entry.id   AF-A0A9W7TG42-F1
#
_cell.length_a   1.000
_cell.length_b   1.000
_cell.length_c   1.000
_cell.angle_alpha   90.00
_cell.angle_beta   90.00
_cell.angle_gamma   90.00
#
_symmetry.space_group_name_H-M   'P 1'
#
loop_
_entity.id
_entity.type
_entity.pdbx_description
1 polymer ?
#
loop_
_entity_poly.entity_id
_entity_poly.type
_entity_poly.pdbx_seq_one_letter_code
_entity_poly.pdbx_strand_id
1 'polypeptide(L)' 'MPGSNVWTRSRARMRLFPEMFAQCSAEAASYGKCVAATTTGKQELTKNMCAKEFEALKSCFQSAMKKVAK' A
#
# COMPACT_ATOMS: atom_id res chain seq x y z
N MET A 1 -23.18 -4.67 -23.78
CA MET A 1 -22.54 -5.35 -22.63
C MET A 1 -22.10 -4.32 -21.60
N PRO A 2 -22.69 -4.28 -20.39
CA PRO A 2 -22.35 -3.31 -19.33
C PRO A 2 -21.15 -3.72 -18.44
N GLY A 3 -20.29 -4.64 -18.90
CA GLY A 3 -19.15 -5.17 -18.12
C GLY A 3 -17.76 -4.70 -18.56
N SER A 4 -17.59 -4.22 -19.81
CA SER A 4 -16.29 -3.81 -20.34
C SER A 4 -15.77 -2.50 -19.72
N ASN A 5 -16.70 -1.62 -19.35
CA ASN A 5 -16.46 -0.30 -18.75
C ASN A 5 -16.02 -0.38 -17.27
N VAL A 6 -16.57 -1.30 -16.47
CA VAL A 6 -16.14 -1.48 -15.07
C VAL A 6 -14.71 -2.02 -14.99
N TRP A 7 -14.39 -3.05 -15.77
CA TRP A 7 -13.06 -3.67 -15.74
C TRP A 7 -11.96 -2.74 -16.26
N THR A 8 -12.29 -1.87 -17.22
CA THR A 8 -11.36 -0.85 -17.74
C THR A 8 -11.07 0.23 -16.69
N ARG A 9 -12.10 0.72 -15.98
CA ARG A 9 -11.93 1.70 -14.90
C ARG A 9 -11.14 1.16 -13.71
N SER A 10 -11.43 -0.06 -13.26
CA SER A 10 -10.68 -0.69 -12.16
C SER A 10 -9.21 -0.87 -12.50
N ARG A 11 -8.89 -1.28 -13.74
CA ARG A 11 -7.49 -1.38 -14.19
C ARG A 11 -6.79 -0.04 -14.32
N ALA A 12 -7.48 0.99 -14.81
CA ALA A 12 -6.92 2.35 -14.83
C ALA A 12 -6.55 2.82 -13.42
N ARG A 13 -7.41 2.54 -12.42
CA ARG A 13 -7.13 2.88 -11.02
C ARG A 13 -5.96 2.09 -10.44
N MET A 14 -5.86 0.79 -10.72
CA MET A 14 -4.73 -0.04 -10.28
C MET A 14 -3.39 0.42 -10.85
N ARG A 15 -3.37 0.98 -12.07
CA ARG A 15 -2.15 1.52 -12.68
C ARG A 15 -1.57 2.73 -11.96
N LEU A 16 -2.40 3.47 -11.20
CA LEU A 16 -1.95 4.61 -10.41
C LEU A 16 -1.28 4.17 -9.10
N PHE A 17 -1.53 2.95 -8.65
CA PHE A 17 -1.03 2.46 -7.36
C PHE A 17 0.49 2.57 -7.17
N PRO A 18 1.35 2.20 -8.15
CA PRO A 18 2.80 2.34 -8.01
C PRO A 18 3.25 3.79 -7.85
N GLU A 19 2.60 4.73 -8.54
CA GLU A 19 2.89 6.15 -8.44
C GLU A 19 2.53 6.67 -7.02
N MET A 20 1.40 6.23 -6.48
CA MET A 20 1.00 6.55 -5.10
C MET A 20 1.96 5.95 -4.08
N PHE A 21 2.37 4.70 -4.30
CA PHE A 21 3.33 4.01 -3.45
C PHE A 21 4.67 4.73 -3.41
N ALA A 22 5.15 5.23 -4.55
CA ALA A 22 6.41 5.97 -4.65
C ALA A 22 6.41 7.25 -3.79
N GLN A 23 5.26 7.94 -3.68
CA GLN A 23 5.10 9.12 -2.81
C GLN A 23 5.22 8.79 -1.31
N CYS A 24 4.97 7.54 -0.92
CA CYS A 24 5.02 7.05 0.46
C CYS A 24 6.23 6.12 0.72
N SER A 25 7.32 6.32 -0.04
CA SER A 25 8.47 5.42 -0.04
C SER A 25 9.18 5.32 1.32
N ALA A 26 9.18 6.39 2.12
CA ALA A 26 9.77 6.39 3.45
C ALA A 26 9.00 5.51 4.44
N GLU A 27 7.68 5.68 4.50
CA GLU A 27 6.77 4.86 5.30
C GLU A 27 6.79 3.41 4.83
N ALA A 28 6.83 3.18 3.52
CA ALA A 28 6.91 1.86 2.94
C ALA A 28 8.20 1.13 3.32
N ALA A 29 9.34 1.82 3.29
CA ALA A 29 10.62 1.28 3.73
C ALA A 29 10.60 0.95 5.24
N SER A 30 9.96 1.79 6.07
CA SER A 30 9.82 1.52 7.50
C SER A 30 9.00 0.24 7.78
N TYR A 31 7.88 0.07 7.08
CA TYR A 31 7.04 -1.11 7.17
C TYR A 31 7.76 -2.37 6.68
N GLY A 32 8.43 -2.29 5.53
CA GLY A 32 9.22 -3.39 4.98
C GLY A 32 10.34 -3.85 5.91
N LYS A 33 11.02 -2.91 6.60
CA LYS A 33 12.03 -3.24 7.62
C LYS A 33 11.44 -4.03 8.79
N CYS A 34 10.28 -3.62 9.31
CA CYS A 34 9.62 -4.35 10.38
C CYS A 34 9.24 -5.78 9.95
N VAL A 35 8.65 -5.93 8.75
CA VAL A 35 8.27 -7.24 8.21
C VAL A 35 9.49 -8.13 8.00
N ALA A 36 10.55 -7.59 7.39
CA ALA A 36 11.79 -8.32 7.16
C ALA A 36 12.43 -8.75 8.50
N ALA A 37 12.54 -7.86 9.47
CA ALA A 37 13.08 -8.18 10.79
C ALA A 37 12.27 -9.28 11.49
N THR A 38 10.94 -9.24 11.36
CA THR A 38 10.04 -10.24 11.96
C THR A 38 10.13 -11.61 11.26
N THR A 39 10.46 -11.63 9.97
CA THR A 39 10.50 -12.85 9.14
C THR A 39 11.91 -13.41 8.92
N THR A 40 12.95 -12.74 9.42
CA THR A 40 14.35 -13.21 9.31
C THR A 40 14.60 -14.50 10.12
N GLY A 41 13.68 -14.90 11.01
CA GLY A 41 13.72 -16.16 11.76
C GLY A 41 12.65 -17.18 11.34
N LYS A 42 12.49 -18.24 12.13
CA LYS A 42 11.33 -19.18 12.03
C LYS A 42 10.03 -18.59 12.59
N GLN A 43 10.03 -17.31 12.98
CA GLN A 43 8.83 -16.65 13.46
C GLN A 43 7.91 -16.34 12.29
N GLU A 44 6.70 -16.86 12.35
CA GLU A 44 5.65 -16.47 11.42
C GLU A 44 5.19 -15.05 11.73
N LEU A 45 5.03 -14.26 10.66
CA LEU A 45 4.44 -12.94 10.76
C LEU A 45 2.97 -13.08 11.15
N THR A 46 2.61 -12.63 12.35
CA THR A 46 1.21 -12.61 12.80
C THR A 46 0.58 -11.24 12.55
N LYS A 47 -0.76 -11.22 12.54
CA LYS A 47 -1.53 -10.00 12.33
C LYS A 47 -1.12 -8.92 13.34
N ASN A 48 -0.96 -7.69 12.87
CA ASN A 48 -0.64 -6.49 13.67
C ASN A 48 0.78 -6.39 14.23
N MET A 49 1.72 -7.29 13.93
CA MET A 49 3.10 -7.17 14.43
C MET A 49 3.80 -5.87 13.97
N CYS A 50 3.48 -5.38 12.76
CA CYS A 50 3.97 -4.12 12.20
C CYS A 50 2.83 -3.11 12.01
N ALA A 51 1.84 -3.10 12.93
CA ALA A 51 0.64 -2.28 12.80
C ALA A 51 0.95 -0.78 12.75
N LYS A 52 1.91 -0.32 13.55
CA LYS A 52 2.28 1.09 13.64
C LYS A 52 2.83 1.62 12.32
N GLU A 53 3.75 0.89 11.71
CA GLU A 53 4.37 1.22 10.42
C GLU A 53 3.33 1.10 9.29
N PHE A 54 2.47 0.09 9.38
CA PHE A 54 1.37 -0.09 8.43
C PHE A 54 0.36 1.06 8.49
N GLU A 55 -0.01 1.53 9.68
CA GLU A 55 -0.93 2.66 9.85
C GLU A 55 -0.36 3.96 9.28
N ALA A 56 0.94 4.21 9.50
CA ALA A 56 1.64 5.34 8.90
C ALA A 56 1.60 5.27 7.36
N LEU A 57 1.96 4.11 6.80
CA LEU A 57 1.92 3.86 5.35
C LEU A 57 0.50 4.04 4.79
N LYS A 58 -0.51 3.48 5.46
CA LYS A 58 -1.92 3.60 5.07
C LYS A 58 -2.39 5.05 5.07
N SER A 59 -2.02 5.83 6.08
CA SER A 59 -2.37 7.26 6.16
C SER A 59 -1.76 8.06 5.00
N CYS A 60 -0.49 7.80 4.68
CA CYS A 60 0.15 8.40 3.52
C CYS A 60 -0.58 8.03 2.22
N PHE A 61 -0.91 6.75 2.04
CA PHE A 61 -1.67 6.27 0.88
C PHE A 61 -3.03 6.95 0.70
N GLN A 62 -3.80 7.08 1.79
CA GLN A 62 -5.10 7.75 1.76
C GLN A 62 -4.96 9.23 1.39
N SER A 63 -3.91 9.89 1.87
CA SER A 63 -3.62 11.28 1.54
C SER A 63 -3.18 11.44 0.08
N ALA A 64 -2.32 10.54 -0.40
CA ALA A 64 -1.85 10.52 -1.78
C ALA A 64 -3.04 10.29 -2.73
N MET A 65 -3.89 9.28 -2.47
CA MET A 65 -5.07 8.99 -3.30
C MET A 65 -6.01 10.19 -3.46
N LYS A 66 -6.18 11.02 -2.41
CA LYS A 66 -6.97 12.25 -2.50
C LYS A 66 -6.35 13.28 -3.44
N LYS A 67 -5.03 13.30 -3.62
CA LYS A 67 -4.33 14.20 -4.55
C LYS A 67 -4.56 13.80 -6.02
N VAL A 68 -4.66 12.50 -6.30
CA VAL A 68 -4.82 11.97 -7.67
C VAL A 68 -6.29 11.86 -8.12
N ALA A 69 -7.23 11.83 -7.18
CA ALA A 69 -8.66 11.90 -7.47
C ALA A 69 -9.16 13.33 -7.76
N LYS A 70 -8.28 14.33 -7.69
CA LYS A 70 -8.58 15.74 -7.95
C LYS A 70 -8.14 16.10 -9.36
#